data_AF-A0A367RT13-F1
#
_entry.id   AF-A0A367RT13-F1
#
_cell.length_a   1.000
_cell.length_b   1.000
_cell.length_c   1.000
_cell.angle_alpha   90.00
_cell.angle_beta   90.00
_cell.angle_gamma   90.00
#
_symmetry.space_group_name_H-M   'P 1'
#
loop_
_entity.id
_entity.type
_entity.pdbx_description
1 polymer ?
#
loop_
_entity_poly.entity_id
_entity_poly.type
_entity_poly.pdbx_seq_one_letter_code
_entity_poly.pdbx_strand_id
1 'polypeptide(L)' 'MKIQALEVKAGDRIIAYCNNKMQTCKVKRILDPGQANITLSVFTSENYRGCSVSSIVRFQSNALVDLVS' A
#
# COMPACT_ATOMS: atom_id res chain seq x y z
N MET A 1 11.38 -7.23 2.97
CA MET A 1 11.34 -8.39 2.04
C MET A 1 10.49 -8.01 0.84
N LYS A 2 10.71 -8.58 -0.35
CA LYS A 2 9.87 -8.30 -1.52
C LYS A 2 8.85 -9.41 -1.72
N ILE A 3 7.58 -9.05 -1.92
CA ILE A 3 6.48 -9.96 -2.22
C ILE A 3 5.77 -9.51 -3.49
N GLN A 4 5.00 -10.38 -4.14
CA GLN A 4 4.16 -9.94 -5.25
C GLN A 4 3.02 -9.05 -4.73
N ALA A 5 2.60 -8.08 -5.54
CA ALA A 5 1.53 -7.17 -5.17
C ALA A 5 0.22 -7.90 -4.85
N LEU A 6 -0.07 -9.02 -5.53
CA LEU A 6 -1.22 -9.89 -5.25
C LEU A 6 -1.14 -10.60 -3.89
N GLU A 7 0.04 -10.74 -3.31
CA GLU A 7 0.25 -11.41 -2.01
C GLU A 7 0.07 -10.45 -0.83
N VAL A 8 -0.04 -9.14 -1.09
CA VAL A 8 -0.23 -8.10 -0.07
C VAL A 8 -1.57 -8.26 0.63
N LYS A 9 -1.57 -8.16 1.97
CA LYS A 9 -2.75 -8.34 2.82
C LYS A 9 -3.05 -7.09 3.63
N ALA A 10 -4.29 -7.00 4.12
CA ALA A 10 -4.66 -5.98 5.09
C ALA A 10 -3.83 -6.16 6.38
N GLY A 11 -3.28 -5.06 6.89
CA GLY A 11 -2.39 -5.06 8.05
C GLY A 11 -0.91 -4.95 7.68
N ASP A 12 -0.53 -5.37 6.48
CA ASP A 12 0.86 -5.30 5.99
C ASP A 12 1.37 -3.87 5.98
N ARG A 13 2.67 -3.72 6.21
CA ARG A 13 3.37 -2.45 6.05
C ARG A 13 4.20 -2.55 4.79
N ILE A 14 3.95 -1.68 3.82
CA ILE A 14 4.63 -1.70 2.53
C ILE A 14 5.30 -0.35 2.24
N ILE A 15 6.30 -0.34 1.37
CA ILE A 15 6.81 0.90 0.78
C ILE A 15 6.01 1.20 -0.49
N ALA A 16 5.42 2.40 -0.55
CA ALA A 16 4.67 2.86 -1.71
C ALA A 16 4.91 4.35 -1.94
N TYR A 17 4.71 4.79 -3.18
CA TYR A 17 4.61 6.21 -3.47
C TYR A 17 3.21 6.71 -3.12
N CYS A 18 3.13 7.64 -2.18
CA CYS A 18 1.92 8.38 -1.85
C CYS A 18 2.24 9.87 -1.91
N ASN A 19 1.38 10.68 -2.55
CA ASN A 19 1.60 12.12 -2.69
C ASN A 19 3.00 12.48 -3.24
N ASN A 20 3.47 11.75 -4.27
CA ASN A 20 4.80 11.88 -4.87
C ASN A 20 5.98 11.59 -3.92
N LYS A 21 5.73 11.02 -2.75
CA LYS A 21 6.74 10.64 -1.77
C LYS A 21 6.74 9.13 -1.55
N MET A 22 7.90 8.51 -1.67
CA MET A 22 8.09 7.12 -1.27
C MET A 22 8.11 7.03 0.26
N GLN A 23 7.23 6.23 0.84
CA GLN A 23 7.13 6.11 2.29
C GLN A 23 6.52 4.77 2.71
N THR A 24 6.65 4.48 4.01
CA THR A 24 6.00 3.32 4.61
C THR A 24 4.52 3.60 4.83
N CYS A 25 3.70 2.67 4.34
CA CYS A 25 2.25 2.73 4.40
C CYS A 25 1.71 1.45 5.03
N LYS A 26 0.66 1.56 5.85
CA LYS A 26 -0.05 0.40 6.39
C LYS A 26 -1.27 0.10 5.54
N VAL A 27 -1.38 -1.12 5.02
CA VAL A 27 -2.53 -1.54 4.21
C VAL A 27 -3.76 -1.63 5.10
N LYS A 28 -4.75 -0.79 4.81
CA LYS A 28 -6.05 -0.78 5.51
C LYS A 28 -6.94 -1.90 4.97
N ARG A 29 -7.08 -1.95 3.64
CA ARG A 29 -7.87 -2.96 2.93
C ARG A 29 -7.50 -3.00 1.45
N ILE A 30 -7.79 -4.14 0.82
CA ILE A 30 -7.76 -4.30 -0.62
C ILE A 30 -9.10 -3.79 -1.17
N LEU A 31 -9.06 -2.85 -2.11
CA LEU A 31 -10.27 -2.29 -2.74
C LEU A 31 -10.68 -3.10 -3.97
N ASP A 32 -9.69 -3.50 -4.76
CA ASP A 32 -9.90 -4.29 -5.98
C ASP A 32 -8.68 -5.20 -6.19
N PRO A 33 -8.84 -6.54 -6.15
CA PRO A 33 -7.78 -7.50 -6.43
C PRO A 33 -7.63 -7.80 -7.94
N GLY A 34 -7.98 -6.85 -8.82
CA GLY A 34 -8.08 -7.02 -10.26
C GLY A 34 -6.91 -7.78 -10.92
N GLN A 35 -7.21 -8.48 -12.02
CA GLN A 35 -6.26 -9.36 -12.70
C GLN A 35 -5.00 -8.64 -13.21
N ALA A 36 -5.15 -7.40 -13.69
CA ALA A 36 -4.03 -6.59 -14.19
C ALA A 36 -3.39 -5.71 -13.11
N ASN A 37 -4.20 -5.17 -12.20
CA ASN A 37 -3.74 -4.26 -11.15
C ASN A 37 -4.46 -4.54 -9.85
N ILE A 38 -3.74 -4.46 -8.73
CA ILE A 38 -4.32 -4.44 -7.40
C ILE A 38 -4.43 -3.00 -6.89
N THR A 39 -5.60 -2.64 -6.39
CA THR A 39 -5.85 -1.33 -5.76
C THR A 39 -5.97 -1.50 -4.25
N LEU A 40 -5.13 -0.77 -3.51
CA LEU A 40 -5.07 -0.82 -2.05
C LEU A 40 -5.46 0.52 -1.44
N SER A 41 -6.21 0.48 -0.35
CA SER A 41 -6.35 1.62 0.55
C SER A 41 -5.32 1.49 1.66
N VAL A 42 -4.51 2.51 1.87
CA VAL A 42 -3.41 2.51 2.83
C VAL A 42 -3.49 3.71 3.77
N PHE A 43 -2.97 3.57 4.98
CA PHE A 43 -2.65 4.69 5.85
C PHE A 43 -1.20 5.09 5.65
N THR A 44 -0.97 6.37 5.41
CA THR A 44 0.39 6.93 5.38
C THR A 44 0.85 7.26 6.79
N SER A 45 2.17 7.41 6.97
CA SER A 45 2.73 7.94 8.22
C SER A 45 2.47 9.43 8.42
N GLU A 46 1.89 10.11 7.43
CA GLU A 46 1.52 11.51 7.55
C GLU A 46 0.34 11.62 8.52
N ASN A 47 0.58 12.35 9.61
CA ASN A 47 -0.42 12.65 10.61
C ASN A 47 -0.95 14.05 10.35
N TYR A 48 -2.23 14.15 9.96
CA TYR A 48 -2.94 15.42 9.98
C TYR A 48 -3.78 15.48 11.25
N ARG A 49 -3.42 16.38 12.19
CA ARG A 49 -4.12 16.55 13.49
C ARG A 49 -4.29 15.24 14.29
N GLY A 50 -3.28 14.36 14.26
CA GLY A 50 -3.32 13.07 14.96
C GLY A 50 -4.08 11.95 14.25
N CYS A 51 -4.62 12.20 13.05
CA CYS A 51 -5.23 11.18 12.20
C CYS A 51 -4.27 10.74 11.10
N SER A 52 -4.09 9.42 10.93
CA SER A 52 -3.38 8.87 9.78
C SER A 52 -4.16 9.15 8.50
N VAL A 53 -3.49 9.75 7.51
CA VAL A 53 -4.12 10.06 6.22
C VAL A 53 -4.32 8.78 5.41
N SER A 54 -5.53 8.59 4.88
CA SER A 54 -5.81 7.48 3.97
C SER A 54 -5.45 7.86 2.53
N SER A 55 -4.73 6.99 1.83
CA SER A 55 -4.41 7.14 0.42
C SER A 55 -4.75 5.88 -0.36
N ILE A 56 -4.86 6.01 -1.69
CA ILE A 56 -5.06 4.90 -2.61
C ILE A 56 -3.76 4.69 -3.37
N VAL A 57 -3.29 3.44 -3.40
CA VAL A 57 -2.13 3.05 -4.20
C VAL A 57 -2.51 1.90 -5.12
N ARG A 58 -1.85 1.86 -6.28
CA ARG A 58 -2.10 0.85 -7.32
C ARG A 58 -0.78 0.25 -7.75
N PHE A 59 -0.79 -1.06 -7.90
CA PHE A 59 0.34 -1.83 -8.39
C PHE A 59 -0.14 -2.72 -9.52
N GLN A 60 0.75 -2.99 -10.48
CA GLN A 60 0.54 -4.11 -11.39
C GLN A 60 0.54 -5.40 -10.58
N SER A 61 -0.31 -6.36 -10.94
CA SER A 61 -0.52 -7.59 -10.17
C SER A 61 0.76 -8.41 -9.98
N ASN A 62 1.65 -8.39 -10.97
CA ASN A 62 2.96 -9.05 -10.95
C ASN A 62 4.11 -8.16 -10.40
N ALA A 63 3.83 -6.94 -9.97
CA ALA A 63 4.86 -6.06 -9.42
C ALA A 63 5.37 -6.58 -8.08
N LEU A 64 6.66 -6.36 -7.82
CA LEU A 64 7.26 -6.62 -6.52
C LEU A 64 7.10 -5.41 -5.61
N VAL A 65 6.60 -5.64 -4.39
CA VAL A 65 6.38 -4.64 -3.37
C VAL A 65 7.29 -4.92 -2.18
N ASP A 66 7.96 -3.89 -1.69
CA ASP A 66 8.77 -3.97 -0.47
C ASP A 66 7.87 -4.01 0.77
N LEU A 67 7.75 -5.20 1.36
CA LEU A 67 7.12 -5.44 2.66
C LEU A 67 8.11 -5.13 3.79
N VAL A 68 7.66 -4.31 4.73
CA VAL A 68 8.34 -3.91 5.96
C VAL A 68 7.82 -4.80 7.08
N SER A 69 8.73 -5.53 7.74
CA SER A 69 8.41 -6.39 8.88
C SER A 69 8.08 -5.61 10.15
#